data_AF-A0A818JSX3-F1
#
_entry.id   AF-A0A818JSX3-F1
#
_cell.length_a   1.000
_cell.length_b   1.000
_cell.length_c   1.000
_cell.angle_alpha   90.00
_cell.angle_beta   90.00
_cell.angle_gamma   90.00
#
_symmetry.space_group_name_H-M   'P 1'
#
loop_
_entity.id
_entity.type
_entity.pdbx_description
1 polymer ?
#
loop_
_entity_poly.entity_id
_entity_poly.type
_entity_poly.pdbx_seq_one_letter_code
_entity_poly.pdbx_strand_id
1 'polypeptide(L)'
;MTWVEEWENAGIASLRNQKEYIKILCYKVDCWGTRAVEAIDLVYKAQASIGIFTEVGEFGNTCRLPHVHTFYQKGTNKNGGVCIIVGKHLKATRVEVNIPNAVIIDIARLSEPVRIIGIYWSTSQQRNLDKIQSYVIEGIVLSGDFNATGEGME
;
A
#
# COMPACT_ATOMS: atom_id res chain seq x y z
N MET A 1 -24.05 -12.94 -9.40
CA MET A 1 -23.14 -11.87 -8.95
C MET A 1 -21.77 -12.51 -8.82
N THR A 2 -20.75 -11.96 -9.46
CA THR A 2 -19.39 -12.48 -9.36
C THR A 2 -18.71 -11.91 -8.10
N TRP A 3 -17.71 -12.61 -7.55
CA TRP A 3 -16.97 -12.15 -6.36
C TRP A 3 -16.30 -10.77 -6.57
N VAL A 4 -15.97 -10.42 -7.82
CA VAL A 4 -15.44 -9.11 -8.18
C VAL A 4 -16.51 -8.03 -8.03
N GLU A 5 -17.73 -8.29 -8.51
CA GLU A 5 -18.85 -7.37 -8.34
C GLU A 5 -19.20 -7.17 -6.87
N GLU A 6 -19.14 -8.21 -6.03
CA GLU A 6 -19.38 -8.09 -4.58
C GLU A 6 -18.32 -7.21 -3.89
N TRP A 7 -17.05 -7.37 -4.25
CA TRP A 7 -15.95 -6.56 -3.70
C TRP A 7 -16.03 -5.09 -4.14
N GLU A 8 -16.39 -4.82 -5.40
CA GLU A 8 -16.58 -3.45 -5.90
C GLU A 8 -17.78 -2.75 -5.24
N ASN A 9 -18.85 -3.49 -4.98
CA ASN A 9 -20.08 -2.95 -4.40
C ASN A 9 -20.08 -2.90 -2.87
N ALA A 10 -19.09 -3.52 -2.21
CA ALA A 10 -18.95 -3.50 -0.76
C ALA A 10 -18.93 -2.06 -0.19
N GLY A 11 -18.43 -1.08 -0.96
CA GLY A 11 -18.47 0.34 -0.55
C GLY A 11 -19.72 1.14 -0.97
N ILE A 12 -20.63 0.58 -1.78
CA ILE A 12 -21.81 1.30 -2.32
C ILE A 12 -23.11 0.86 -1.62
N ALA A 13 -23.25 -0.42 -1.27
CA ALA A 13 -24.52 -0.98 -0.79
C ALA A 13 -24.69 -1.01 0.74
N SER A 14 -23.63 -0.86 1.54
CA SER A 14 -23.64 -1.12 2.98
C SER A 14 -23.67 0.12 3.89
N LEU A 15 -23.82 1.32 3.32
CA LEU A 15 -23.85 2.60 4.07
C LEU A 15 -25.06 2.79 5.01
N ARG A 16 -25.78 1.71 5.34
CA ARG A 16 -26.85 1.69 6.35
C ARG A 16 -26.52 0.65 7.42
N ASN A 17 -25.87 1.10 8.49
CA ASN A 17 -25.85 0.50 9.84
C ASN A 17 -24.86 -0.63 10.20
N GLN A 18 -23.72 -0.82 9.52
CA GLN A 18 -22.63 -1.66 10.06
C GLN A 18 -21.29 -0.91 10.08
N LYS A 19 -20.53 -1.07 11.18
CA LYS A 19 -19.13 -0.63 11.25
C LYS A 19 -18.34 -1.45 10.23
N GLU A 20 -18.04 -0.87 9.08
CA GLU A 20 -17.12 -1.47 8.13
C GLU A 20 -15.68 -1.16 8.53
N TYR A 21 -14.86 -2.22 8.56
CA TYR A 21 -13.43 -2.11 8.81
C TYR A 21 -12.69 -2.05 7.47
N ILE A 22 -11.77 -1.09 7.32
CA ILE A 22 -10.85 -1.08 6.17
C ILE A 22 -9.78 -2.14 6.42
N LYS A 23 -9.80 -3.19 5.60
CA LYS A 23 -8.77 -4.22 5.61
C LYS A 23 -7.56 -3.76 4.80
N ILE A 24 -6.39 -3.74 5.44
CA ILE A 24 -5.11 -3.38 4.82
C ILE A 24 -4.22 -4.61 4.83
N LEU A 25 -3.69 -4.99 3.67
CA LEU A 25 -2.73 -6.08 3.52
C LEU A 25 -1.34 -5.47 3.26
N CYS A 26 -0.33 -5.93 4.00
CA CYS A 26 1.07 -5.62 3.71
C CYS A 26 1.79 -6.91 3.31
N TYR A 27 2.45 -6.91 2.14
CA TYR A 27 3.13 -8.09 1.61
C TYR A 27 4.44 -7.73 0.90
N LYS A 28 5.54 -8.36 1.29
CA LYS A 28 6.81 -8.27 0.58
C LYS A 28 6.78 -9.23 -0.60
N VAL A 29 6.83 -8.68 -1.82
CA VAL A 29 6.53 -9.45 -3.04
C VAL A 29 7.76 -10.16 -3.60
N ASP A 30 8.98 -9.68 -3.35
CA ASP A 30 10.21 -10.16 -3.99
C ASP A 30 10.11 -10.20 -5.53
N CYS A 31 9.91 -9.03 -6.15
CA CYS A 31 9.69 -8.78 -7.57
C CYS A 31 8.25 -8.97 -8.06
N TRP A 32 7.62 -7.84 -8.43
CA TRP A 32 6.25 -7.82 -8.95
C TRP A 32 6.09 -8.62 -10.25
N GLY A 33 7.08 -8.53 -11.16
CA GLY A 33 7.00 -9.17 -12.48
C GLY A 33 6.75 -10.68 -12.43
N THR A 34 7.18 -11.35 -11.36
CA THR A 34 7.02 -12.80 -11.19
C THR A 34 5.88 -13.19 -10.25
N ARG A 35 5.46 -12.31 -9.33
CA ARG A 35 4.55 -12.64 -8.23
C ARG A 35 3.28 -11.77 -8.16
N ALA A 36 3.03 -10.94 -9.17
CA ALA A 36 1.85 -10.07 -9.23
C ALA A 36 0.52 -10.85 -9.08
N VAL A 37 0.38 -11.99 -9.77
CA VAL A 37 -0.87 -12.77 -9.73
C VAL A 37 -1.16 -13.28 -8.32
N GLU A 38 -0.16 -13.81 -7.63
CA GLU A 38 -0.27 -14.29 -6.25
C GLU A 38 -0.60 -13.15 -5.28
N ALA A 39 0.11 -12.03 -5.38
CA ALA A 39 -0.12 -10.85 -4.55
C ALA A 39 -1.56 -10.33 -4.69
N ILE A 40 -2.11 -10.35 -5.91
CA ILE A 40 -3.48 -9.89 -6.19
C ILE A 40 -4.53 -10.92 -5.80
N ASP A 41 -4.30 -12.20 -6.02
CA ASP A 41 -5.16 -13.27 -5.49
C ASP A 41 -5.28 -13.19 -3.96
N LEU A 42 -4.19 -12.90 -3.25
CA LEU A 42 -4.19 -12.69 -1.81
C LEU A 42 -5.04 -11.48 -1.39
N VAL A 43 -4.96 -10.36 -2.12
CA VAL A 43 -5.80 -9.17 -1.88
C VAL A 43 -7.28 -9.52 -1.99
N TYR A 44 -7.67 -10.24 -3.05
CA TYR A 44 -9.06 -10.63 -3.25
C TYR A 44 -9.54 -11.62 -2.19
N LYS A 45 -8.75 -12.65 -1.87
CA LYS A 45 -9.09 -13.64 -0.82
C LYS A 45 -9.21 -13.02 0.57
N ALA A 46 -8.33 -12.07 0.90
CA ALA A 46 -8.41 -11.32 2.15
C ALA A 46 -9.54 -10.27 2.15
N GLN A 47 -10.13 -10.00 0.99
CA GLN A 47 -11.02 -8.87 0.74
C GLN A 47 -10.38 -7.55 1.21
N ALA A 48 -9.07 -7.41 0.98
CA ALA A 48 -8.35 -6.20 1.36
C ALA A 48 -8.82 -5.03 0.49
N SER A 49 -9.08 -3.88 1.13
CA SER A 49 -9.40 -2.63 0.42
C SER A 49 -8.14 -1.90 -0.01
N ILE A 50 -7.02 -2.13 0.70
CA ILE A 50 -5.72 -1.51 0.45
C ILE A 50 -4.65 -2.60 0.52
N GLY A 51 -3.77 -2.64 -0.47
CA GLY A 51 -2.58 -3.49 -0.47
C GLY A 51 -1.30 -2.65 -0.50
N ILE A 52 -0.36 -2.94 0.38
CA ILE A 52 0.96 -2.30 0.47
C ILE A 52 2.00 -3.37 0.12
N PHE A 53 2.73 -3.14 -0.97
CA PHE A 53 3.70 -4.07 -1.50
C PHE A 53 5.09 -3.48 -1.49
N THR A 54 6.03 -4.22 -0.91
CA THR A 54 7.45 -3.88 -0.90
C THR A 54 8.26 -4.85 -1.75
N GLU A 55 9.48 -4.45 -2.06
CA GLU A 55 10.38 -5.17 -2.97
C GLU A 55 9.74 -5.47 -4.34
N VAL A 56 8.99 -4.51 -4.88
CA VAL A 56 8.28 -4.71 -6.15
C VAL A 56 9.22 -4.71 -7.36
N GLY A 57 10.46 -4.23 -7.21
CA GLY A 57 11.42 -4.05 -8.29
C GLY A 57 10.97 -3.04 -9.33
N GLU A 58 11.39 -3.23 -10.58
CA GLU A 58 10.87 -2.41 -11.68
C GLU A 58 9.40 -2.76 -11.96
N PHE A 59 8.52 -1.86 -11.53
CA PHE A 59 7.11 -1.90 -11.88
C PHE A 59 6.96 -1.47 -13.35
N GLY A 60 7.09 -2.42 -14.27
CA GLY A 60 6.83 -2.18 -15.69
C GLY A 60 5.39 -1.69 -15.93
N ASN A 61 5.10 -1.19 -17.14
CA ASN A 61 3.75 -0.78 -17.57
C ASN A 61 2.69 -1.92 -17.56
N THR A 62 3.01 -3.09 -17.02
CA THR A 62 2.41 -4.38 -17.36
C THR A 62 1.30 -4.84 -16.43
N CYS A 63 0.86 -4.05 -15.45
CA CYS A 63 -0.32 -4.43 -14.66
C CYS A 63 -1.18 -3.23 -14.27
N ARG A 64 -1.99 -2.74 -15.22
CA ARG A 64 -3.20 -1.99 -14.87
C ARG A 64 -4.20 -2.99 -14.33
N LEU A 65 -4.22 -3.13 -13.01
CA LEU A 65 -5.19 -3.98 -12.35
C LEU A 65 -6.56 -3.32 -12.49
N PRO A 66 -7.55 -4.01 -13.09
CA PRO A 66 -8.89 -3.48 -13.12
C PRO A 66 -9.37 -3.35 -11.66
N HIS A 67 -10.23 -2.36 -11.42
CA HIS A 67 -10.89 -2.15 -10.12
C HIS A 67 -10.04 -1.59 -8.97
N VAL A 68 -8.75 -1.30 -9.18
CA VAL A 68 -7.91 -0.58 -8.20
C VAL A 68 -7.29 0.70 -8.78
N HIS A 69 -6.98 1.63 -7.89
CA HIS A 69 -5.98 2.67 -8.08
C HIS A 69 -4.61 2.11 -7.70
N THR A 70 -3.56 2.51 -8.42
CA THR A 70 -2.21 2.01 -8.19
C THR A 70 -1.25 3.18 -8.06
N PHE A 71 -0.48 3.19 -6.98
CA PHE A 71 0.50 4.21 -6.64
C PHE A 71 1.85 3.55 -6.47
N TYR A 72 2.82 3.92 -7.30
CA TYR A 72 4.14 3.30 -7.29
C TYR A 72 5.23 4.33 -7.04
N GLN A 73 6.27 3.95 -6.31
CA GLN A 73 7.52 4.68 -6.19
C GLN A 73 8.67 3.72 -6.48
N LYS A 74 9.48 4.04 -7.48
CA LYS A 74 10.69 3.26 -7.80
C LYS A 74 11.68 3.33 -6.65
N GLY A 75 12.32 2.19 -6.39
CA GLY A 75 13.34 2.07 -5.37
C GLY A 75 14.74 2.48 -5.80
N THR A 76 15.66 2.39 -4.85
CA THR A 76 17.10 2.72 -5.03
C THR A 76 17.93 1.57 -5.58
N ASN A 77 17.39 0.36 -5.66
CA ASN A 77 18.07 -0.83 -6.16
C ASN A 77 17.11 -1.68 -7.02
N LYS A 78 17.63 -2.73 -7.68
CA LYS A 78 16.88 -3.58 -8.62
C LYS A 78 15.62 -4.24 -8.05
N ASN A 79 15.63 -4.54 -6.75
CA ASN A 79 14.52 -5.20 -6.05
C ASN A 79 13.64 -4.17 -5.33
N GLY A 80 14.14 -2.96 -5.11
CA GLY A 80 13.45 -1.93 -4.34
C GLY A 80 12.22 -1.38 -5.02
N GLY A 81 11.53 -0.52 -4.28
CA GLY A 81 10.28 0.10 -4.70
C GLY A 81 9.12 -0.32 -3.83
N VAL A 82 8.10 0.54 -3.86
CA VAL A 82 6.86 0.33 -3.11
C VAL A 82 5.68 0.56 -4.05
N CYS A 83 4.68 -0.31 -3.97
CA CYS A 83 3.40 -0.15 -4.64
C CYS A 83 2.29 -0.18 -3.60
N ILE A 84 1.39 0.80 -3.65
CA ILE A 84 0.12 0.76 -2.92
C ILE A 84 -1.01 0.63 -3.95
N ILE A 85 -1.84 -0.39 -3.78
CA ILE A 85 -3.10 -0.51 -4.49
C ILE A 85 -4.25 -0.15 -3.56
N VAL A 86 -5.29 0.48 -4.10
CA VAL A 86 -6.50 0.85 -3.36
C VAL A 86 -7.71 0.51 -4.21
N GLY A 87 -8.69 -0.18 -3.66
CA GLY A 87 -9.93 -0.45 -4.39
C GLY A 87 -10.65 0.82 -4.80
N LYS A 88 -11.23 0.84 -6.01
CA LYS A 88 -11.90 2.02 -6.59
C LYS A 88 -13.14 2.46 -5.81
N HIS A 89 -13.66 1.62 -4.91
CA HIS A 89 -14.69 2.01 -3.95
C HIS A 89 -14.19 3.03 -2.92
N LEU A 90 -12.87 3.13 -2.73
CA LEU A 90 -12.23 4.17 -1.92
C LEU A 90 -11.65 5.28 -2.80
N LYS A 91 -11.79 6.53 -2.36
CA LYS A 91 -11.15 7.67 -3.01
C LYS A 91 -9.75 7.87 -2.43
N ALA A 92 -8.72 7.61 -3.24
CA ALA A 92 -7.32 7.79 -2.85
C ALA A 92 -6.62 8.87 -3.69
N THR A 93 -5.75 9.66 -3.06
CA THR A 93 -4.89 10.65 -3.73
C THR A 93 -3.45 10.51 -3.27
N ARG A 94 -2.50 10.67 -4.21
CA ARG A 94 -1.07 10.65 -3.89
C ARG A 94 -0.66 11.95 -3.18
N VAL A 95 0.15 11.81 -2.14
CA VAL A 95 0.91 12.91 -1.56
C VAL A 95 2.29 12.91 -2.23
N GLU A 96 2.62 13.98 -2.94
CA GLU A 96 3.90 14.07 -3.63
C GLU A 96 5.05 14.19 -2.64
N VAL A 97 6.00 13.25 -2.72
CA VAL A 97 7.17 13.17 -1.86
C VAL A 97 8.41 12.80 -2.66
N ASN A 98 9.55 13.36 -2.27
CA ASN A 98 10.85 12.98 -2.82
C ASN A 98 11.59 12.04 -1.86
N ILE A 99 10.94 10.94 -1.48
CA ILE A 99 11.50 9.90 -0.62
C ILE A 99 11.56 8.60 -1.43
N PRO A 100 12.75 8.15 -1.84
CA PRO A 100 12.90 6.86 -2.50
C PRO A 100 12.36 5.74 -1.63
N ASN A 101 11.79 4.71 -2.26
CA ASN A 101 11.16 3.58 -1.57
C ASN A 101 10.02 3.97 -0.61
N ALA A 102 9.30 5.08 -0.85
CA ALA A 102 8.11 5.44 -0.10
C ALA A 102 6.95 5.84 -1.01
N VAL A 103 5.75 5.38 -0.68
CA VAL A 103 4.50 5.84 -1.29
C VAL A 103 3.62 6.37 -0.17
N ILE A 104 3.11 7.59 -0.33
CA ILE A 104 2.18 8.20 0.61
C ILE A 104 0.89 8.53 -0.12
N ILE A 105 -0.24 8.10 0.44
CA ILE A 105 -1.56 8.39 -0.08
C ILE A 105 -2.51 8.83 1.03
N ASP A 106 -3.47 9.67 0.68
CA ASP A 106 -4.59 10.04 1.52
C ASP A 106 -5.85 9.33 1.04
N ILE A 107 -6.60 8.73 1.97
CA ILE A 107 -7.91 8.14 1.73
C ILE A 107 -8.98 9.15 2.17
N ALA A 108 -9.78 9.59 1.21
CA ALA A 108 -10.85 10.56 1.41
C ALA A 108 -12.21 9.88 1.59
N ARG A 109 -13.21 10.67 2.03
CA ARG A 109 -14.61 10.26 2.23
C ARG A 109 -14.85 9.23 3.34
N LEU A 110 -13.85 9.04 4.19
CA LEU A 110 -14.01 8.40 5.49
C LEU A 110 -14.51 9.44 6.51
N SER A 111 -15.03 8.98 7.65
CA SER A 111 -15.44 9.86 8.75
C SER A 111 -14.26 10.66 9.32
N GLU A 112 -13.06 10.08 9.27
CA GLU A 112 -11.80 10.70 9.65
C GLU A 112 -10.78 10.52 8.51
N PRO A 113 -9.93 11.51 8.22
CA PRO A 113 -8.90 11.37 7.21
C PRO A 113 -7.93 10.25 7.60
N VAL A 114 -7.63 9.36 6.65
CA VAL A 114 -6.64 8.30 6.85
C VAL A 114 -5.51 8.49 5.84
N ARG A 115 -4.27 8.50 6.33
CA ARG A 115 -3.07 8.50 5.48
C ARG A 115 -2.37 7.16 5.56
N ILE A 116 -2.01 6.61 4.41
CA ILE A 116 -1.23 5.38 4.30
C ILE A 116 0.16 5.73 3.81
N ILE A 117 1.18 5.27 4.56
CA ILE A 117 2.59 5.38 4.20
C ILE A 117 3.12 3.96 4.03
N GLY A 118 3.40 3.59 2.78
CA GLY A 118 4.10 2.36 2.42
C GLY A 118 5.60 2.64 2.30
N ILE A 119 6.44 1.89 3.02
CA ILE A 119 7.89 2.09 3.01
C ILE A 119 8.66 0.79 2.77
N TYR A 120 9.77 0.92 2.06
CA TYR A 120 10.81 -0.10 2.00
C TYR A 120 12.17 0.52 2.35
N TRP A 121 12.79 0.08 3.44
CA TRP A 121 14.20 0.41 3.70
C TRP A 121 15.06 -0.78 3.34
N SER A 122 15.87 -0.67 2.29
CA SER A 122 16.85 -1.71 1.99
C SER A 122 17.91 -1.76 3.10
N THR A 123 18.52 -2.93 3.30
CA THR A 123 19.61 -3.12 4.29
C THR A 123 20.78 -2.14 4.12
N SER A 124 21.06 -1.70 2.90
CA SER A 124 22.10 -0.70 2.58
C SER A 124 21.67 0.76 2.78
N GLN A 125 20.40 1.04 3.06
CA GLN A 125 19.89 2.40 3.20
C GLN A 125 19.89 2.82 4.67
N GLN A 126 20.44 4.01 4.95
CA GLN A 126 20.34 4.59 6.29
C GLN A 126 18.86 4.94 6.58
N ARG A 127 18.33 4.35 7.66
CA ARG A 127 17.00 4.64 8.17
C ARG A 127 16.97 6.07 8.69
N ASN A 128 16.01 6.87 8.23
CA ASN A 128 15.83 8.24 8.70
C ASN A 128 14.32 8.50 8.85
N LEU A 129 13.85 8.45 10.11
CA LEU A 129 12.46 8.68 10.47
C LEU A 129 12.07 10.16 10.36
N ASP A 130 13.01 11.09 10.53
CA ASP A 130 12.76 12.54 10.45
C ASP A 130 12.21 12.93 9.06
N LYS A 131 12.64 12.23 8.01
CA LYS A 131 12.11 12.42 6.65
C LYS A 131 10.63 12.06 6.52
N ILE A 132 10.11 11.21 7.39
CA ILE A 132 8.72 10.71 7.34
C ILE A 132 7.85 11.47 8.35
N GLN A 133 8.44 11.98 9.42
CA GLN A 133 7.74 12.64 10.53
C GLN A 133 6.79 13.75 10.07
N SER A 134 7.20 14.57 9.10
CA SER A 134 6.36 15.66 8.56
C SER A 134 5.11 15.19 7.81
N TYR A 135 5.02 13.90 7.48
CA TYR A 135 3.87 13.29 6.80
C TYR A 135 2.96 12.53 7.75
N VAL A 136 3.37 12.32 9.00
CA VAL A 136 2.57 11.65 10.04
C VAL A 136 1.45 12.59 10.47
N ILE A 137 0.22 12.09 10.45
CA ILE A 137 -0.99 12.81 10.86
C ILE A 137 -1.79 11.95 11.86
N GLU A 138 -2.80 12.54 12.48
CA GLU A 138 -3.85 11.79 13.16
C GLU A 138 -4.60 10.92 12.14
N GLY A 139 -4.70 9.61 12.38
CA GLY A 139 -5.23 8.65 11.40
C GLY A 139 -4.18 8.12 10.40
N ILE A 140 -3.01 7.70 10.89
CA ILE A 140 -1.93 7.17 10.05
C ILE A 140 -1.83 5.64 10.09
N VAL A 141 -1.53 5.04 8.94
CA VAL A 141 -1.01 3.68 8.83
C VAL A 141 0.35 3.73 8.15
N LEU A 142 1.41 3.52 8.94
CA LEU A 142 2.78 3.38 8.47
C LEU A 142 3.15 1.90 8.44
N SER A 143 3.39 1.34 7.26
CA SER A 143 3.66 -0.08 7.09
C SER A 143 4.62 -0.34 5.93
N GLY A 144 5.22 -1.53 5.95
CA GLY A 144 6.12 -2.00 4.90
C GLY A 144 7.23 -2.85 5.48
N ASP A 145 8.36 -2.89 4.78
CA ASP A 145 9.55 -3.61 5.21
C ASP A 145 10.61 -2.59 5.64
N PHE A 146 10.77 -2.47 6.95
CA PHE A 146 11.70 -1.52 7.57
C PHE A 146 13.13 -2.08 7.66
N ASN A 147 13.36 -3.37 7.35
CA ASN A 147 14.60 -4.11 7.59
C ASN A 147 15.27 -3.73 8.93
N ALA A 148 14.45 -3.56 9.96
CA ALA A 148 14.90 -3.16 11.28
C ALA A 148 15.39 -4.39 12.03
N THR A 149 16.64 -4.80 11.79
CA THR A 149 17.31 -5.78 12.65
C THR A 149 17.63 -5.11 13.99
N GLY A 150 17.39 -5.82 15.08
CA GLY A 150 17.67 -5.39 16.46
C GLY A 150 19.14 -5.51 16.85
N GLU A 151 20.07 -5.29 15.93
CA GLU A 151 21.51 -5.28 16.24
C GLU A 151 21.89 -3.89 16.75
N GLY A 152 21.73 -3.69 18.06
CA GLY A 152 22.00 -2.41 18.70
C GLY A 152 21.55 -2.32 20.16
N MET A 153 21.74 -3.39 20.93
CA MET A 153 21.88 -3.33 22.39
C MET A 153 22.87 -4.41 22.83
N GLU A 154 24.16 -4.16 22.58
CA GLU A 154 25.26 -4.67 23.41
C GLU A 154 25.94 -3.48 24.06
#